data_AF-A0AA39P1X5-F1
#
_entry.id   AF-A0AA39P1X5-F1
#
_cell.length_a   1.000
_cell.length_b   1.000
_cell.length_c   1.000
_cell.angle_alpha   90.00
_cell.angle_beta   90.00
_cell.angle_gamma   90.00
#
_symmetry.space_group_name_H-M   'P 1'
#
loop_
_entity.id
_entity.type
_entity.pdbx_description
1 polymer ?
#
loop_
_entity_poly.entity_id
_entity_poly.type
_entity_poly.pdbx_seq_one_letter_code
_entity_poly.pdbx_strand_id
1 'polypeptide(L)'
;PSPSSSRHVTPLPSFSTMRPPNLFHLQARSVSSSPYGRTHVWKRRPPALPNPVVPKYPQRIIRADGSAFTHWTTSPRALLRLTRDVTNNPVWNTGLWADEGAMEDEANAQGRLGRFNRRFDGVGG
;
A
#
# COMPACT_ATOMS: atom_id res chain seq x y z
N PRO A 1 62.06 34.37 -39.32
CA PRO A 1 61.11 33.35 -39.83
C PRO A 1 61.58 31.93 -39.46
N SER A 2 61.07 31.45 -38.33
CA SER A 2 61.37 30.17 -37.66
C SER A 2 60.39 29.05 -38.06
N PRO A 3 60.71 27.77 -37.82
CA PRO A 3 60.03 26.62 -38.42
C PRO A 3 58.99 25.96 -37.47
N SER A 4 57.92 25.36 -38.01
CA SER A 4 57.14 24.31 -37.32
C SER A 4 56.27 23.54 -38.33
N SER A 5 56.74 22.43 -38.90
CA SER A 5 56.47 21.06 -38.41
C SER A 5 54.98 20.79 -38.18
N SER A 6 54.26 20.43 -39.25
CA SER A 6 52.91 19.87 -39.19
C SER A 6 52.99 18.43 -38.67
N ARG A 7 52.56 18.21 -37.43
CA ARG A 7 52.42 16.87 -36.84
C ARG A 7 50.99 16.41 -37.08
N HIS A 8 50.81 15.44 -37.99
CA HIS A 8 49.59 14.66 -38.06
C HIS A 8 49.48 13.82 -36.77
N VAL A 9 48.48 14.12 -35.94
CA VAL A 9 48.10 13.33 -34.78
C VAL A 9 47.14 12.24 -35.26
N THR A 10 47.55 10.98 -35.17
CA THR A 10 46.65 9.82 -35.33
C THR A 10 45.76 9.69 -34.09
N PRO A 11 44.43 9.57 -34.21
CA PRO A 11 43.60 9.28 -33.06
C PRO A 11 43.75 7.81 -32.67
N LEU A 12 43.96 7.56 -31.38
CA LEU A 12 43.96 6.23 -30.78
C LEU A 12 42.56 5.58 -30.95
N PRO A 13 42.48 4.25 -31.14
CA PRO A 13 41.19 3.57 -31.23
C PRO A 13 40.45 3.65 -29.90
N SER A 14 39.23 4.18 -29.95
CA SER A 14 38.27 4.19 -28.85
C SER A 14 38.01 2.78 -28.35
N PHE A 15 38.39 2.48 -27.11
CA PHE A 15 38.00 1.24 -26.43
C PHE A 15 36.49 1.23 -26.26
N SER A 16 35.81 0.42 -27.08
CA SER A 16 34.39 0.13 -26.94
C SER A 16 34.17 -0.54 -25.58
N THR A 17 33.53 0.19 -24.67
CA THR A 17 33.09 -0.33 -23.37
C THR A 17 32.04 -1.40 -23.65
N MET A 18 32.42 -2.68 -23.56
CA MET A 18 31.46 -3.77 -23.62
C MET A 18 30.53 -3.68 -22.41
N ARG A 19 29.27 -3.34 -22.67
CA ARG A 19 28.19 -3.38 -21.69
C ARG A 19 27.96 -4.84 -21.27
N PRO A 20 28.02 -5.19 -19.97
CA PRO A 20 27.76 -6.55 -19.53
C PRO A 20 26.30 -6.94 -19.85
N PRO A 21 26.02 -8.20 -20.21
CA PRO A 21 24.66 -8.66 -20.44
C PRO A 21 23.87 -8.58 -19.13
N ASN A 22 22.72 -7.89 -19.17
CA ASN A 22 21.76 -7.86 -18.06
C ASN A 22 21.29 -9.28 -17.75
N LEU A 23 21.83 -9.89 -16.69
CA LEU A 23 21.47 -11.23 -16.20
C LEU A 23 20.10 -11.29 -15.50
N PHE A 24 19.37 -10.18 -15.43
CA PHE A 24 18.01 -10.13 -14.91
C PHE A 24 17.03 -9.80 -16.04
N HIS A 25 16.77 -10.78 -16.89
CA HIS A 25 15.59 -10.76 -17.73
C HIS A 25 14.38 -10.95 -16.79
N LEU A 26 13.85 -9.84 -16.25
CA LEU A 26 12.54 -9.86 -15.64
C LEU A 26 11.57 -10.34 -16.72
N GLN A 27 11.10 -11.56 -16.58
CA GLN A 27 10.14 -12.18 -17.49
C GLN A 27 8.75 -11.54 -17.26
N ALA A 28 8.63 -10.25 -17.58
CA ALA A 28 7.35 -9.58 -17.65
C ALA A 28 6.66 -10.03 -18.94
N ARG A 29 5.74 -10.99 -18.85
CA ARG A 29 4.89 -11.34 -19.98
C ARG A 29 4.07 -10.10 -20.36
N SER A 30 4.24 -9.59 -21.57
CA SER A 30 3.47 -8.45 -22.10
C SER A 30 1.98 -8.79 -22.30
N VAL A 31 1.62 -10.07 -22.25
CA VAL A 31 0.27 -10.58 -22.44
C VAL A 31 -0.07 -11.56 -21.32
N SER A 32 -1.09 -11.23 -20.52
CA SER A 32 -1.64 -12.15 -19.52
C SER A 32 -2.41 -13.27 -20.21
N SER A 33 -2.04 -14.51 -19.88
CA SER A 33 -2.68 -15.73 -20.37
C SER A 33 -3.81 -16.23 -19.47
N SER A 34 -4.18 -15.48 -18.42
CA SER A 34 -5.37 -15.86 -17.66
C SER A 34 -6.60 -15.71 -18.56
N PRO A 35 -7.63 -16.56 -18.42
CA PRO A 35 -8.89 -16.43 -19.15
C PRO A 35 -9.63 -15.12 -18.85
N TYR A 36 -9.13 -14.33 -17.89
CA TYR A 36 -9.56 -12.98 -17.52
C TYR A 36 -8.48 -11.90 -17.75
N GLY A 37 -7.41 -12.27 -18.46
CA GLY A 37 -6.10 -11.58 -18.45
C GLY A 37 -5.99 -10.35 -19.33
N ARG A 38 -6.93 -10.18 -20.25
CA ARG A 38 -7.26 -8.89 -20.82
C ARG A 38 -8.59 -8.52 -20.19
N THR A 39 -8.72 -7.34 -19.60
CA THR A 39 -10.03 -6.83 -19.21
C THR A 39 -10.97 -6.99 -20.40
N HIS A 40 -11.96 -7.89 -20.30
CA HIS A 40 -12.97 -8.14 -21.35
C HIS A 40 -13.86 -6.90 -21.56
N VAL A 41 -13.66 -5.89 -20.70
CA VAL A 41 -14.17 -4.54 -20.83
C VAL A 41 -13.46 -3.87 -22.00
N TRP A 42 -14.03 -4.02 -23.20
CA TRP A 42 -13.67 -3.17 -24.34
C TRP A 42 -13.80 -1.71 -23.90
N LYS A 43 -12.77 -0.89 -24.19
CA LYS A 43 -12.83 0.55 -23.94
C LYS A 43 -14.03 1.12 -24.68
N ARG A 44 -15.12 1.39 -23.95
CA ARG A 44 -16.31 2.02 -24.52
C ARG A 44 -15.96 3.45 -24.91
N ARG A 45 -16.62 3.94 -25.98
CA ARG A 45 -16.50 5.34 -26.42
C ARG A 45 -16.79 6.27 -25.22
N PRO A 46 -16.13 7.45 -25.16
CA PRO A 46 -16.38 8.40 -24.08
C PRO A 46 -17.88 8.71 -24.01
N PRO A 47 -18.48 8.71 -22.81
CA PRO A 47 -19.90 9.00 -22.66
C PRO A 47 -20.21 10.41 -23.19
N ALA A 48 -21.30 10.55 -23.95
CA ALA A 48 -21.75 11.84 -24.47
C ALA A 48 -22.38 12.76 -23.40
N LEU A 49 -22.60 12.21 -22.20
CA LEU A 49 -23.28 12.86 -21.08
C LEU A 49 -22.32 13.03 -19.90
N PRO A 50 -22.59 14.00 -19.02
CA PRO A 50 -21.83 14.15 -17.78
C PRO A 50 -21.93 12.87 -16.93
N ASN A 51 -20.91 12.65 -16.10
CA ASN A 51 -20.90 11.52 -15.17
C ASN A 51 -22.14 11.59 -14.26
N PRO A 52 -22.80 10.45 -14.00
CA PRO A 52 -23.95 10.43 -13.13
C PRO A 52 -23.58 10.87 -11.72
N VAL A 53 -24.50 11.57 -11.06
CA VAL A 53 -24.35 11.94 -9.65
C VAL A 53 -24.60 10.71 -8.79
N VAL A 54 -23.62 10.33 -7.98
CA VAL A 54 -23.74 9.18 -7.08
C VAL A 54 -24.50 9.60 -5.82
N PRO A 55 -25.58 8.91 -5.42
CA PRO A 55 -26.32 9.24 -4.21
C PRO A 55 -25.43 9.06 -2.98
N LYS A 56 -25.60 9.97 -2.03
CA LYS A 56 -24.91 9.96 -0.75
C LYS A 56 -25.92 9.90 0.38
N TYR A 57 -25.62 9.12 1.39
CA TYR A 57 -26.42 8.92 2.58
C TYR A 57 -25.62 9.38 3.80
N PRO A 58 -26.26 10.04 4.77
CA PRO A 58 -25.62 10.36 6.03
C PRO A 58 -25.42 9.08 6.86
N GLN A 59 -24.20 8.84 7.30
CA GLN A 59 -23.83 7.71 8.14
C GLN A 59 -23.17 8.21 9.43
N ARG A 60 -23.70 7.75 10.57
CA ARG A 60 -23.12 8.00 11.90
C ARG A 60 -22.09 6.92 12.21
N ILE A 61 -20.83 7.32 12.35
CA ILE A 61 -19.74 6.47 12.80
C ILE A 61 -19.57 6.63 14.30
N ILE A 62 -19.48 5.53 15.02
CA ILE A 62 -19.08 5.46 16.43
C ILE A 62 -17.67 4.87 16.48
N ARG A 63 -16.72 5.64 17.02
CA ARG A 63 -15.32 5.26 17.20
C ARG A 63 -15.12 4.40 18.45
N ALA A 64 -13.93 3.84 18.60
CA ALA A 64 -13.58 2.97 19.72
C ALA A 64 -13.64 3.69 21.08
N ASP A 65 -13.27 4.98 21.11
CA ASP A 65 -13.41 5.88 22.26
C ASP A 65 -14.87 6.27 22.59
N GLY A 66 -15.83 5.84 21.78
CA GLY A 66 -17.26 6.18 21.92
C GLY A 66 -17.65 7.51 21.30
N SER A 67 -16.70 8.29 20.80
CA SER A 67 -17.00 9.52 20.06
C SER A 67 -17.70 9.21 18.74
N ALA A 68 -18.51 10.15 18.26
CA ALA A 68 -19.30 9.94 17.06
C ALA A 68 -19.25 11.13 16.10
N PHE A 69 -19.25 10.83 14.80
CA PHE A 69 -19.35 11.83 13.74
C PHE A 69 -20.24 11.34 12.60
N THR A 70 -20.78 12.28 11.83
CA THR A 70 -21.61 11.99 10.67
C THR A 70 -20.84 12.30 9.39
N HIS A 71 -20.81 11.37 8.44
CA HIS A 71 -20.23 11.58 7.11
C HIS A 71 -21.16 11.12 6.00
N TRP A 72 -20.92 11.60 4.79
CA TRP A 72 -21.71 11.26 3.61
C TRP A 72 -21.04 10.13 2.83
N THR A 73 -21.70 8.98 2.73
CA THR A 73 -21.20 7.77 2.08
C THR A 73 -22.16 7.26 1.02
N THR A 74 -21.71 6.38 0.13
CA THR A 74 -22.58 5.69 -0.83
C THR A 74 -23.24 4.45 -0.23
N SER A 75 -22.81 4.02 0.96
CA SER A 75 -23.42 2.91 1.68
C SER A 75 -24.79 3.31 2.21
N PRO A 76 -25.83 2.47 2.08
CA PRO A 76 -27.15 2.73 2.66
C PRO A 76 -27.19 2.52 4.19
N ARG A 77 -26.07 2.16 4.83
CA ARG A 77 -26.02 1.88 6.28
C ARG A 77 -25.99 3.17 7.09
N ALA A 78 -27.00 3.37 7.93
CA ALA A 78 -27.08 4.56 8.79
C ALA A 78 -26.07 4.60 9.94
N LEU A 79 -25.66 3.45 10.49
CA LEU A 79 -24.76 3.37 11.64
C LEU A 79 -23.62 2.38 11.40
N LEU A 80 -22.40 2.80 11.74
CA LEU A 80 -21.21 1.97 11.73
C LEU A 80 -20.42 2.15 13.04
N ARG A 81 -20.16 1.06 13.76
CA ARG A 81 -19.30 1.05 14.95
C ARG A 81 -17.96 0.46 14.59
N LEU A 82 -16.90 1.22 14.82
CA LEU A 82 -15.53 0.80 14.54
C LEU A 82 -14.94 0.11 15.77
N THR A 83 -14.31 -1.04 15.53
CA THR A 83 -13.54 -1.75 16.55
C THR A 83 -12.06 -1.34 16.51
N ARG A 84 -11.55 -0.95 15.34
CA ARG A 84 -10.20 -0.45 15.10
C ARG A 84 -10.29 0.87 14.35
N ASP A 85 -9.68 1.91 14.88
CA ASP A 85 -9.64 3.23 14.28
C ASP A 85 -8.38 4.00 14.70
N VAL A 86 -8.38 5.32 14.44
CA VAL A 86 -7.23 6.18 14.75
C VAL A 86 -7.05 6.41 16.26
N THR A 87 -8.12 6.30 17.05
CA THR A 87 -8.11 6.64 18.48
C THR A 87 -7.50 5.56 19.34
N ASN A 88 -7.68 4.29 18.96
CA ASN A 88 -7.14 3.13 19.66
C ASN A 88 -5.92 2.49 18.97
N ASN A 89 -5.44 3.07 17.86
CA ASN A 89 -4.21 2.60 17.23
C ASN A 89 -3.00 3.30 17.87
N PRO A 90 -2.04 2.55 18.43
CA PRO A 90 -0.86 3.13 19.05
C PRO A 90 -0.14 4.09 18.10
N VAL A 91 0.02 3.78 16.80
CA VAL A 91 0.78 4.60 15.85
C VAL A 91 0.36 6.09 15.83
N TRP A 92 -0.92 6.37 16.10
CA TRP A 92 -1.43 7.74 16.13
C TRP A 92 -1.71 8.28 17.54
N ASN A 93 -1.65 7.43 18.55
CA ASN A 93 -1.79 7.79 19.96
C ASN A 93 -0.56 7.31 20.73
N THR A 94 0.50 8.13 20.73
CA THR A 94 1.79 7.79 21.34
C THR A 94 1.72 7.58 22.86
N GLY A 95 0.69 8.10 23.53
CA GLY A 95 0.43 7.79 24.93
C GLY A 95 0.11 6.32 25.17
N LEU A 96 -0.51 5.64 24.20
CA LEU A 96 -0.77 4.20 24.26
C LEU A 96 0.50 3.36 24.02
N TRP A 97 1.58 3.93 23.49
CA TRP A 97 2.86 3.21 23.42
C TRP A 97 3.53 3.12 24.79
N ALA A 98 3.30 4.12 25.65
CA ALA A 98 3.82 4.13 27.01
C ALA A 98 2.97 3.26 27.96
N ASP A 99 1.71 3.00 27.60
CA ASP A 99 0.82 2.07 28.28
C ASP A 99 1.02 0.65 27.71
N GLU A 100 2.09 -0.01 28.15
CA GLU A 100 2.47 -1.38 27.76
C GLU A 100 1.28 -2.35 27.85
N GLY A 101 0.42 -2.19 28.88
CA GLY A 101 -0.73 -3.04 29.13
C GLY A 101 -1.80 -2.98 28.03
N ALA A 102 -2.08 -1.79 27.47
CA ALA A 102 -3.09 -1.66 26.42
C ALA A 102 -2.67 -2.33 25.10
N MET A 103 -1.37 -2.33 24.79
CA MET A 103 -0.81 -2.98 23.61
C MET A 103 -0.68 -4.49 23.82
N GLU A 104 -0.26 -4.91 25.01
CA GLU A 104 -0.17 -6.32 25.38
C GLU A 104 -1.54 -6.99 25.45
N ASP A 105 -2.57 -6.35 26.01
CA ASP A 105 -3.91 -6.92 26.13
C ASP A 105 -4.51 -7.30 24.78
N GLU A 106 -4.28 -6.49 23.75
CA GLU A 106 -4.78 -6.76 22.42
C GLU A 106 -4.02 -7.91 21.73
N ALA A 107 -2.71 -8.00 21.95
CA ALA A 107 -1.86 -9.10 21.50
C ALA A 107 -2.15 -10.41 22.25
N ASN A 108 -2.44 -10.32 23.55
CA ASN A 108 -2.82 -11.40 24.45
C ASN A 108 -4.26 -11.87 24.22
N ALA A 109 -5.11 -11.05 23.62
CA ALA A 109 -6.46 -11.45 23.24
C ALA A 109 -6.53 -12.06 21.83
N GLN A 110 -5.63 -11.70 20.91
CA GLN A 110 -5.78 -12.00 19.49
C GLN A 110 -4.65 -12.89 18.92
N GLY A 111 -4.93 -13.54 17.78
CA GLY A 111 -3.91 -14.29 17.05
C GLY A 111 -3.43 -15.59 17.71
N ARG A 112 -2.17 -15.96 17.49
CA ARG A 112 -1.57 -17.20 18.02
C ARG A 112 -1.26 -17.08 19.52
N LEU A 113 -0.72 -15.95 19.94
CA LEU A 113 -0.39 -15.67 21.34
C LEU A 113 -1.65 -15.68 22.20
N GLY A 114 -2.72 -14.98 21.80
CA GLY A 114 -3.95 -15.03 22.58
C GLY A 114 -4.65 -16.39 22.62
N ARG A 115 -4.47 -17.25 21.60
CA ARG A 115 -4.93 -18.65 21.67
C ARG A 115 -4.10 -19.49 22.63
N PHE A 116 -2.79 -19.23 22.70
CA PHE A 116 -1.89 -19.88 23.65
C PHE A 116 -2.24 -19.44 25.08
N ASN A 117 -2.32 -18.13 25.33
CA ASN A 117 -2.67 -17.59 26.64
C ASN A 117 -3.98 -18.20 27.15
N ARG A 118 -5.06 -18.18 26.36
CA ARG A 118 -6.34 -18.82 26.77
C ARG A 118 -6.25 -20.31 27.14
N ARG A 119 -5.26 -21.05 26.64
CA ARG A 119 -5.07 -22.48 26.93
C ARG A 119 -4.18 -22.74 28.14
N PHE A 120 -3.27 -21.82 28.43
CA PHE A 120 -2.20 -22.00 29.42
C PHE A 120 -2.20 -20.92 30.51
N ASP A 121 -3.21 -20.04 30.52
CA ASP A 121 -3.44 -19.07 31.59
C ASP A 121 -3.63 -19.82 32.92
N GLY A 122 -2.79 -19.52 33.91
CA GLY A 122 -2.76 -20.21 35.21
C GLY A 122 -1.98 -21.54 35.27
N VAL A 123 -1.28 -21.94 34.20
CA VAL A 123 -0.42 -23.15 34.19
C VAL A 123 1.08 -22.81 34.32
N GLY A 124 1.47 -21.55 34.05
CA GLY A 124 2.77 -20.99 34.43
C GLY A 124 2.65 -20.29 35.78
N GLY A 125 3.48 -20.69 36.75
CA GLY A 125 3.43 -20.23 38.15
C GLY A 125 3.77 -18.78 38.39
#